data_AF-A0A0S8CC28-F1
#
_entry.id   AF-A0A0S8CC28-F1
#
_cell.length_a   1.000
_cell.length_b   1.000
_cell.length_c   1.000
_cell.angle_alpha   90.00
_cell.angle_beta   90.00
_cell.angle_gamma   90.00
#
_symmetry.space_group_name_H-M   'P 1'
#
loop_
_entity.id
_entity.type
_entity.pdbx_description
1 polymer ?
#
loop_
_entity_poly.entity_id
_entity_poly.type
_entity_poly.pdbx_seq_one_letter_code
_entity_poly.pdbx_strand_id
1 'polypeptide(L)'
;MTTNSSDIKYRAQVAEKNLDRIIEWVSRCDYKSSIILGIDTGMLGAMAAFAMPFPDLSLFIIITAFITLLTLGTSLAFIITGIYPRTKDPGKSLLYFEAISNCSLDEYKQRFIEIATDEYVSDLLEQCHRNSEILSQKFHRLKLAFLFLIISVLPWSMSIYLFSS
;
A
#
# COMPACT_ATOMS: atom_id res chain seq x y z
N MET A 1 27.37 -31.32 5.03
CA MET A 1 27.80 -30.11 5.76
C MET A 1 26.86 -29.94 6.93
N THR A 2 27.30 -30.25 8.15
CA THR A 2 26.50 -30.08 9.37
C THR A 2 26.48 -28.61 9.74
N THR A 3 25.44 -27.89 9.30
CA THR A 3 25.18 -26.51 9.73
C THR A 3 25.11 -26.48 11.25
N ASN A 4 26.03 -25.77 11.90
CA ASN A 4 26.12 -25.70 13.36
C ASN A 4 24.82 -25.09 13.91
N SER A 5 24.23 -25.65 14.98
CA SER A 5 23.00 -25.14 15.60
C SER A 5 23.09 -23.64 15.95
N SER A 6 24.29 -23.16 16.28
CA SER A 6 24.54 -21.72 16.50
C SER A 6 24.38 -20.86 15.25
N ASP A 7 24.76 -21.37 14.07
CA ASP A 7 24.63 -20.69 12.79
C ASP A 7 23.16 -20.56 12.37
N ILE A 8 22.37 -21.63 12.55
CA ILE A 8 20.93 -21.60 12.21
C ILE A 8 20.18 -20.58 13.09
N LYS A 9 20.46 -20.54 14.40
CA LYS A 9 19.87 -19.53 15.31
C LYS A 9 20.26 -18.10 14.92
N TYR A 10 21.52 -17.89 14.54
CA TYR A 10 21.97 -16.59 14.04
C TYR A 10 21.22 -16.19 12.76
N ARG A 11 21.06 -17.11 11.81
CA ARG A 11 20.30 -16.88 10.57
C ARG A 11 18.83 -16.54 10.84
N ALA A 12 18.19 -17.20 11.82
CA ALA A 12 16.82 -16.88 12.25
C ALA A 12 16.72 -15.42 12.71
N GLN A 13 17.61 -14.99 13.62
CA GLN A 13 17.63 -13.61 14.12
C GLN A 13 17.86 -12.57 13.01
N VAL A 14 18.71 -12.88 12.03
CA VAL A 14 18.93 -12.00 10.87
C VAL A 14 17.67 -11.92 9.99
N ALA A 15 17.00 -13.04 9.77
CA ALA A 15 15.78 -13.10 8.97
C ALA A 15 14.60 -12.38 9.67
N GLU A 16 14.42 -12.55 10.98
CA GLU A 16 13.46 -11.78 11.79
C GLU A 16 13.68 -10.27 11.63
N LYS A 17 14.92 -9.80 11.82
CA LYS A 17 15.26 -8.38 11.65
C LYS A 17 14.98 -7.85 10.24
N ASN A 18 15.17 -8.68 9.21
CA ASN A 18 14.85 -8.28 7.85
C ASN A 18 13.34 -8.24 7.61
N LEU A 19 12.59 -9.20 8.15
CA LEU A 19 11.14 -9.21 8.08
C LEU A 19 10.55 -7.96 8.76
N ASP A 20 11.01 -7.61 9.96
CA ASP A 20 10.61 -6.40 10.68
C ASP A 20 10.84 -5.13 9.86
N ARG A 21 12.02 -5.01 9.23
CA ARG A 21 12.34 -3.88 8.35
C ARG A 21 11.36 -3.79 7.18
N ILE A 22 11.06 -4.92 6.53
CA ILE A 22 10.14 -4.94 5.38
C ILE A 22 8.72 -4.54 5.82
N ILE A 23 8.24 -5.06 6.94
CA ILE A 23 6.93 -4.68 7.51
C ILE A 23 6.89 -3.17 7.83
N GLU A 24 7.98 -2.62 8.38
CA GLU A 24 8.09 -1.18 8.61
C GLU A 24 8.01 -0.38 7.31
N TRP A 25 8.68 -0.83 6.24
CA TRP A 25 8.58 -0.18 4.92
C TRP A 25 7.17 -0.25 4.34
N VAL A 26 6.44 -1.35 4.55
CA VAL A 26 5.02 -1.45 4.16
C VAL A 26 4.19 -0.40 4.90
N SER A 27 4.35 -0.30 6.22
CA SER A 27 3.65 0.71 7.04
C SER A 27 3.96 2.13 6.58
N ARG A 28 5.23 2.46 6.30
CA ARG A 28 5.64 3.76 5.75
C ARG A 28 5.03 4.04 4.38
N CYS A 29 4.87 3.03 3.54
CA CYS A 29 4.21 3.15 2.24
C CYS A 29 2.71 3.46 2.42
N ASP A 30 2.02 2.75 3.30
CA ASP A 30 0.60 2.96 3.58
C ASP A 30 0.32 4.33 4.22
N TYR A 31 1.22 4.80 5.09
CA TYR A 31 1.18 6.15 5.63
C TYR A 31 1.27 7.22 4.53
N LYS A 32 2.19 7.08 3.58
CA LYS A 32 2.31 8.00 2.44
C LYS A 32 1.08 7.95 1.53
N SER A 33 0.53 6.77 1.28
CA SER A 33 -0.73 6.62 0.54
C SER A 33 -1.88 7.36 1.21
N SER A 34 -1.96 7.31 2.54
CA SER A 34 -3.00 8.01 3.32
C SER A 34 -2.86 9.53 3.23
N ILE A 35 -1.63 10.06 3.19
CA ILE A 35 -1.39 11.50 2.97
C ILE A 35 -1.92 11.92 1.59
N ILE A 36 -1.57 11.18 0.53
CA ILE A 36 -2.03 11.51 -0.83
C ILE A 36 -3.56 11.44 -0.92
N LEU A 37 -4.19 10.42 -0.31
CA LEU A 37 -5.65 10.31 -0.23
C LEU A 37 -6.29 11.55 0.42
N GLY A 38 -5.70 12.04 1.51
CA GLY A 38 -6.17 13.26 2.18
C GLY A 38 -6.05 14.50 1.29
N ILE A 39 -4.96 14.63 0.54
CA ILE A 39 -4.75 15.73 -0.41
C ILE A 39 -5.75 15.65 -1.56
N ASP A 40 -5.87 14.50 -2.22
CA ASP A 40 -6.81 14.28 -3.33
C ASP A 40 -8.24 14.61 -2.91
N THR A 41 -8.66 14.11 -1.73
CA THR A 41 -9.99 14.36 -1.18
C THR A 41 -10.21 15.84 -0.86
N GLY A 42 -9.20 16.51 -0.29
CA GLY A 42 -9.26 17.94 0.00
C GLY A 42 -9.38 18.79 -1.26
N MET A 43 -8.62 18.45 -2.31
CA MET A 43 -8.68 19.13 -3.61
C MET A 43 -10.04 18.95 -4.28
N LEU A 44 -10.60 17.74 -4.26
CA LEU A 44 -11.95 17.48 -4.76
C LEU A 44 -13.02 18.23 -3.96
N GLY A 45 -12.91 18.23 -2.63
CA GLY A 45 -13.84 18.95 -1.75
C GLY A 45 -13.83 20.46 -1.99
N ALA A 46 -12.65 21.06 -2.14
CA ALA A 46 -12.52 22.47 -2.51
C ALA A 46 -13.19 22.75 -3.86
N MET A 47 -12.92 21.91 -4.87
CA MET A 47 -13.51 22.07 -6.20
C MET A 47 -15.04 21.98 -6.16
N ALA A 48 -15.61 21.08 -5.35
CA ALA A 48 -17.04 20.98 -5.14
C ALA A 48 -17.63 22.20 -4.41
N ALA A 49 -16.90 22.76 -3.43
CA ALA A 49 -17.35 23.92 -2.65
C ALA A 49 -17.39 25.21 -3.48
N PHE A 50 -16.47 25.38 -4.43
CA PHE A 50 -16.43 26.52 -5.33
C PHE A 50 -17.18 26.30 -6.65
N ALA A 51 -17.83 25.16 -6.84
CA ALA A 51 -18.47 24.84 -8.12
C ALA A 51 -19.53 25.87 -8.52
N MET A 52 -19.42 26.37 -9.76
CA MET A 52 -20.34 27.34 -10.35
C MET A 52 -21.61 26.68 -10.89
N PRO A 53 -22.78 27.35 -10.89
CA PRO A 53 -24.00 26.84 -11.52
C PRO A 53 -23.82 26.54 -13.01
N PHE A 54 -24.52 25.51 -13.52
CA PHE A 54 -24.46 25.07 -14.92
C PHE A 54 -24.62 26.16 -16.00
N PRO A 55 -25.50 27.19 -15.85
CA PRO A 55 -25.70 28.22 -16.88
C PRO A 55 -24.44 29.06 -17.18
N ASP A 56 -23.52 29.16 -16.21
CA ASP A 56 -22.35 30.03 -16.30
C ASP A 56 -21.08 29.28 -16.73
N LEU A 57 -21.18 27.97 -16.98
CA LEU A 57 -20.05 27.13 -17.37
C LEU A 57 -19.66 27.33 -18.84
N SER A 58 -18.55 28.04 -19.05
CA SER A 58 -17.90 28.06 -20.35
C SER A 58 -17.27 26.70 -20.69
N LEU A 59 -17.13 26.39 -21.99
CA LEU A 59 -16.47 25.16 -22.45
C LEU A 59 -15.06 24.99 -21.85
N PHE A 60 -14.33 26.08 -21.65
CA PHE A 60 -12.99 26.07 -21.08
C PHE A 60 -12.98 25.65 -19.61
N ILE A 61 -13.95 26.14 -18.82
CA ILE A 61 -14.13 25.73 -17.42
C ILE A 61 -14.46 24.23 -17.36
N ILE A 62 -15.35 23.75 -18.24
CA ILE A 62 -15.72 22.33 -18.29
C ILE A 62 -14.49 21.46 -18.60
N ILE A 63 -13.66 21.85 -19.56
CA ILE A 63 -12.45 21.09 -19.93
C ILE A 63 -11.46 21.03 -18.76
N THR A 64 -11.16 22.17 -18.12
CA THR A 64 -10.21 22.21 -16.99
C THR A 64 -10.73 21.40 -15.79
N ALA A 65 -12.02 21.52 -15.48
CA ALA A 65 -12.68 20.74 -14.43
C ALA A 65 -12.63 19.24 -14.73
N PHE A 66 -12.90 18.84 -15.98
CA PHE A 66 -12.85 17.44 -16.40
C PHE A 66 -11.44 16.85 -16.29
N ILE A 67 -10.41 17.57 -16.74
CA ILE A 67 -9.00 17.14 -16.62
C ILE A 67 -8.61 16.99 -15.15
N THR A 68 -9.04 17.91 -14.28
CA THR A 68 -8.83 17.84 -12.83
C THR A 68 -9.45 16.58 -12.24
N LEU A 69 -10.73 16.32 -12.52
CA LEU A 69 -11.42 15.13 -12.03
C LEU A 69 -10.78 13.84 -12.54
N LEU A 70 -10.36 13.80 -13.82
CA LEU A 70 -9.70 12.64 -14.40
C LEU A 70 -8.36 12.34 -13.73
N THR A 71 -7.53 13.36 -13.50
CA THR A 71 -6.20 13.20 -12.91
C THR A 71 -6.27 12.84 -11.42
N LEU A 72 -7.11 13.53 -10.64
CA LEU A 72 -7.36 13.19 -9.23
C LEU A 72 -8.02 11.81 -9.09
N GLY A 73 -9.01 11.51 -9.93
CA GLY A 73 -9.65 10.19 -9.95
C GLY A 73 -8.67 9.06 -10.27
N THR A 74 -7.72 9.30 -11.17
CA THR A 74 -6.66 8.35 -11.49
C THR A 74 -5.68 8.17 -10.33
N SER A 75 -5.30 9.25 -9.64
CA SER A 75 -4.49 9.19 -8.42
C SER A 75 -5.15 8.31 -7.36
N LEU A 76 -6.42 8.57 -7.05
CA LEU A 76 -7.23 7.79 -6.11
C LEU A 76 -7.34 6.32 -6.51
N ALA A 77 -7.55 6.02 -7.80
CA ALA A 77 -7.60 4.65 -8.28
C ALA A 77 -6.27 3.90 -8.04
N PHE A 78 -5.12 4.56 -8.22
CA PHE A 78 -3.83 3.95 -7.89
C PHE A 78 -3.64 3.72 -6.39
N ILE A 79 -4.11 4.63 -5.53
CA ILE A 79 -4.09 4.42 -4.07
C ILE A 79 -4.93 3.19 -3.70
N ILE A 80 -6.18 3.13 -4.14
CA ILE A 80 -7.12 2.05 -3.81
C ILE A 80 -6.56 0.69 -4.28
N THR A 81 -6.04 0.63 -5.51
CA THR A 81 -5.44 -0.60 -6.04
C THR A 81 -4.11 -0.99 -5.35
N GLY A 82 -3.41 -0.03 -4.73
CA GLY A 82 -2.22 -0.29 -3.91
C GLY A 82 -2.53 -0.80 -2.49
N ILE A 83 -3.71 -0.51 -1.95
CA ILE A 83 -4.10 -0.96 -0.60
C ILE A 83 -4.38 -2.47 -0.57
N TYR A 84 -4.92 -3.03 -1.65
CA TYR A 84 -5.33 -4.44 -1.75
C TYR A 84 -4.43 -5.26 -2.69
N PRO A 85 -3.17 -5.55 -2.30
CA PRO A 85 -2.34 -6.47 -3.07
C PRO A 85 -2.96 -7.87 -3.01
N ARG A 86 -3.04 -8.55 -4.15
CA ARG A 86 -3.50 -9.95 -4.18
C ARG A 86 -2.43 -10.83 -3.55
N THR A 87 -2.72 -11.38 -2.39
CA THR A 87 -1.91 -12.42 -1.77
C THR A 87 -2.33 -13.78 -2.33
N LYS A 88 -1.37 -14.58 -2.81
CA LYS A 88 -1.54 -16.04 -2.98
C LYS A 88 -1.78 -16.71 -1.63
N ASP A 89 -2.30 -17.94 -1.66
CA ASP A 89 -2.64 -18.78 -0.51
C ASP A 89 -1.65 -18.60 0.67
N PRO A 90 -2.15 -18.30 1.90
CA PRO A 90 -1.35 -18.20 3.14
C PRO A 90 -0.45 -19.41 3.42
N GLY A 91 -0.78 -20.58 2.84
CA GLY A 91 -0.13 -21.83 3.20
C GLY A 91 -0.26 -22.13 4.70
N LYS A 92 0.73 -22.80 5.26
CA LYS A 92 0.77 -23.18 6.68
C LYS A 92 1.78 -22.34 7.49
N SER A 93 1.97 -21.06 7.18
CA SER A 93 2.92 -20.22 7.94
C SER A 93 2.53 -20.11 9.43
N LEU A 94 3.52 -20.09 10.32
CA LEU A 94 3.35 -19.79 11.76
C LEU A 94 3.52 -18.30 12.08
N LEU A 95 3.86 -17.49 11.07
CA LEU A 95 4.14 -16.06 11.17
C LEU A 95 3.04 -15.21 10.52
N TYR A 96 2.45 -15.68 9.42
CA TYR A 96 1.44 -14.93 8.68
C TYR A 96 0.07 -14.99 9.36
N PHE A 97 -0.47 -13.83 9.73
CA PHE A 97 -1.69 -13.72 10.53
C PHE A 97 -2.91 -14.45 9.93
N GLU A 98 -3.08 -14.45 8.61
CA GLU A 98 -4.20 -15.12 7.95
C GLU A 98 -4.05 -16.65 8.02
N ALA A 99 -2.83 -17.16 7.86
CA ALA A 99 -2.53 -18.58 8.03
C ALA A 99 -2.84 -19.04 9.47
N ILE A 100 -2.44 -18.22 10.46
CA ILE A 100 -2.69 -18.48 11.88
C ILE A 100 -4.21 -18.45 12.17
N SER A 101 -4.94 -17.49 11.62
CA SER A 101 -6.40 -17.39 11.81
C SER A 101 -7.19 -18.56 11.21
N ASN A 102 -6.60 -19.26 10.23
CA ASN A 102 -7.22 -20.40 9.56
C ASN A 102 -6.99 -21.75 10.27
N CYS A 103 -6.23 -21.78 11.37
CA CYS A 103 -6.00 -22.99 12.17
C CYS A 103 -6.54 -22.84 13.60
N SER A 104 -6.77 -23.97 14.28
CA SER A 104 -7.21 -23.93 15.68
C SER A 104 -6.08 -23.47 16.61
N LEU A 105 -6.40 -22.92 17.78
CA LEU A 105 -5.40 -22.53 18.77
C LEU A 105 -4.49 -23.70 19.18
N ASP A 106 -5.07 -24.88 19.36
CA ASP A 106 -4.33 -26.08 19.77
C ASP A 106 -3.41 -26.56 18.64
N GLU A 107 -3.87 -26.53 17.40
CA GLU A 107 -3.03 -26.80 16.23
C GLU A 107 -1.87 -25.81 16.13
N TYR A 108 -2.14 -24.51 16.28
CA TYR A 108 -1.09 -23.49 16.24
C TYR A 108 -0.02 -23.73 17.32
N LYS A 109 -0.44 -23.94 18.57
CA LYS A 109 0.47 -24.23 19.69
C LYS A 109 1.31 -25.46 19.44
N GLN A 110 0.68 -26.55 19.01
CA GLN A 110 1.35 -27.80 18.74
C GLN A 110 2.43 -27.61 17.67
N ARG A 111 2.06 -27.01 16.53
CA ARG A 111 2.99 -26.75 15.43
C ARG A 111 4.12 -25.80 15.82
N PHE A 112 3.85 -24.81 16.67
CA PHE A 112 4.86 -23.89 17.16
C PHE A 112 5.87 -24.57 18.10
N ILE A 113 5.44 -25.53 18.91
CA ILE A 113 6.34 -26.29 19.80
C ILE A 113 7.16 -27.32 19.00
N GLU A 114 6.55 -27.90 17.96
CA GLU A 114 7.15 -28.98 17.17
C GLU A 114 8.06 -28.49 16.03
N ILE A 115 7.99 -27.22 15.63
CA ILE A 115 8.74 -26.70 14.48
C ILE A 115 10.26 -26.82 14.66
N ALA A 116 10.92 -27.36 13.64
CA ALA A 116 12.38 -27.40 13.59
C ALA A 116 12.96 -26.01 13.27
N THR A 117 14.16 -25.70 13.77
CA THR A 117 14.74 -24.34 13.61
C THR A 117 14.99 -23.98 12.15
N ASP A 118 15.34 -24.95 11.31
CA ASP A 118 15.49 -24.78 9.86
C ASP A 118 14.15 -24.52 9.15
N GLU A 119 13.08 -25.21 9.55
CA GLU A 119 11.72 -24.93 9.07
C GLU A 119 11.26 -23.52 9.46
N TYR A 120 11.57 -23.08 10.68
CA TYR A 120 11.27 -21.71 11.13
C TYR A 120 12.02 -20.66 10.32
N VAL A 121 13.30 -20.88 10.04
CA VAL A 121 14.09 -20.01 9.14
C VAL A 121 13.50 -20.00 7.74
N SER A 122 13.01 -21.13 7.23
CA SER A 122 12.37 -21.21 5.92
C SER A 122 11.11 -20.35 5.87
N ASP A 123 10.22 -20.44 6.87
CA ASP A 123 9.00 -19.62 6.95
C ASP A 123 9.36 -18.12 7.02
N LEU A 124 10.35 -17.73 7.84
CA LEU A 124 10.83 -16.34 7.90
C LEU A 124 11.29 -15.82 6.53
N LEU A 125 12.03 -16.61 5.76
CA LEU A 125 12.53 -16.23 4.44
C LEU A 125 11.39 -16.14 3.41
N GLU A 126 10.42 -17.05 3.47
CA GLU A 126 9.19 -16.98 2.67
C GLU A 126 8.40 -15.71 2.96
N GLN A 127 8.24 -15.35 4.25
CA GLN A 127 7.60 -14.10 4.64
C GLN A 127 8.39 -12.88 4.18
N CYS A 128 9.73 -12.88 4.27
CA CYS A 128 10.56 -11.80 3.74
C CYS A 128 10.34 -11.59 2.24
N HIS A 129 10.40 -12.68 1.46
CA HIS A 129 10.17 -12.62 0.02
C HIS A 129 8.78 -12.09 -0.30
N ARG A 130 7.75 -12.67 0.33
CA ARG A 130 6.37 -12.33 0.04
C ARG A 130 6.01 -10.89 0.40
N ASN A 131 6.46 -10.43 1.58
CA ASN A 131 6.27 -9.03 1.97
C ASN A 131 7.07 -8.07 1.09
N SER A 132 8.23 -8.49 0.55
CA SER A 132 8.97 -7.69 -0.43
C SER A 132 8.23 -7.56 -1.77
N GLU A 133 7.57 -8.62 -2.25
CA GLU A 133 6.71 -8.55 -3.44
C GLU A 133 5.53 -7.59 -3.23
N ILE A 134 4.89 -7.65 -2.06
CA ILE A 134 3.81 -6.74 -1.68
C ILE A 134 4.30 -5.29 -1.65
N LEU A 135 5.43 -5.05 -0.97
CA LEU A 135 6.03 -3.72 -0.87
C LEU A 135 6.39 -3.15 -2.25
N SER A 136 6.96 -3.97 -3.14
CA SER A 136 7.30 -3.55 -4.50
C SER A 136 6.08 -3.09 -5.28
N GLN A 137 4.98 -3.86 -5.23
CA GLN A 137 3.72 -3.50 -5.87
C GLN A 137 3.11 -2.22 -5.26
N LYS A 138 3.04 -2.12 -3.93
CA LYS A 138 2.56 -0.93 -3.21
C LYS A 138 3.35 0.31 -3.61
N PHE A 139 4.68 0.22 -3.65
CA PHE A 139 5.54 1.35 -3.99
C PHE A 139 5.38 1.80 -5.44
N HIS A 140 5.18 0.86 -6.38
CA HIS A 140 4.90 1.20 -7.78
C HIS A 140 3.56 1.94 -7.93
N ARG A 141 2.51 1.47 -7.26
CA ARG A 141 1.20 2.14 -7.26
C ARG A 141 1.27 3.53 -6.60
N LEU A 142 1.99 3.65 -5.48
CA LEU A 142 2.21 4.92 -4.80
C LEU A 142 2.92 5.96 -5.70
N LYS A 143 3.93 5.54 -6.47
CA LYS A 143 4.62 6.42 -7.42
C LYS A 143 3.68 6.96 -8.50
N LEU A 144 2.82 6.09 -9.05
CA LEU A 144 1.85 6.50 -10.06
C LEU A 144 0.81 7.45 -9.46
N ALA A 145 0.25 7.14 -8.28
CA ALA A 145 -0.66 8.06 -7.58
C ALA A 145 -0.03 9.45 -7.39
N PHE A 146 1.19 9.49 -6.86
CA PHE A 146 1.91 10.75 -6.64
C PHE A 146 2.16 11.53 -7.95
N LEU A 147 2.48 10.84 -9.05
CA LEU A 147 2.65 11.48 -10.36
C LEU A 147 1.35 12.14 -10.83
N PHE A 148 0.23 11.43 -10.74
CA PHE A 148 -1.08 11.97 -11.14
C PHE A 148 -1.55 13.10 -10.24
N LEU A 149 -1.29 13.03 -8.93
CA LEU A 149 -1.50 14.15 -8.01
C LEU A 149 -0.71 15.39 -8.48
N ILE A 150 0.58 15.28 -8.78
CA ILE A 150 1.39 16.42 -9.27
C ILE A 150 0.80 17.00 -10.56
N ILE A 151 0.44 16.15 -11.52
CA ILE A 151 -0.17 16.59 -12.78
C ILE A 151 -1.50 17.32 -12.53
N SER A 152 -2.27 16.90 -11.52
CA SER A 152 -3.57 17.50 -11.18
C SER A 152 -3.48 18.93 -10.62
N VAL A 153 -2.34 19.32 -10.02
CA VAL A 153 -2.20 20.62 -9.34
C VAL A 153 -2.47 21.79 -10.29
N LEU A 154 -1.91 21.74 -11.52
CA LEU A 154 -2.09 22.81 -12.51
C LEU A 154 -3.56 22.97 -12.96
N PRO A 155 -4.23 21.94 -13.53
CA PRO A 155 -5.63 22.08 -13.93
C PRO A 155 -6.54 22.38 -12.74
N TRP A 156 -6.27 21.82 -11.55
CA TRP A 156 -7.06 22.11 -10.34
C TRP A 156 -6.98 23.58 -9.95
N SER A 157 -5.76 24.15 -9.87
CA SER A 157 -5.58 25.56 -9.52
C SER A 157 -6.26 26.49 -10.53
N MET A 158 -6.22 26.13 -11.81
CA MET A 158 -6.89 26.86 -12.87
C MET A 158 -8.41 26.79 -12.74
N SER A 159 -8.97 25.60 -12.48
CA SER A 159 -10.40 25.43 -12.26
C SER A 159 -10.91 26.22 -11.06
N ILE A 160 -10.19 26.20 -9.92
CA ILE A 160 -10.55 26.99 -8.74
C ILE A 160 -10.55 28.49 -9.05
N TYR A 161 -9.50 28.98 -9.73
CA TYR A 161 -9.41 30.39 -10.11
C TYR A 161 -10.60 30.81 -10.99
N LEU A 162 -10.91 30.03 -12.02
CA LEU A 162 -12.00 30.31 -12.96
C LEU A 162 -13.39 30.23 -12.32
N PHE A 163 -13.58 29.37 -11.32
CA PHE A 163 -14.82 29.33 -10.56
C PHE A 163 -15.01 30.53 -9.63
N SER A 164 -13.90 31.15 -9.21
CA SER A 164 -13.91 32.31 -8.31
C SER A 164 -13.91 33.68 -9.01
N SER A 165 -13.64 33.70 -10.32
CA SER A 165 -13.60 34.90 -11.17
C SER A 165 -14.95 35.16 -11.84
#